data_AF-A0A6I1ZT97-F1
#
_entry.id   AF-A0A6I1ZT97-F1
#
_cell.length_a   1.000
_cell.length_b   1.000
_cell.length_c   1.000
_cell.angle_alpha   90.00
_cell.angle_beta   90.00
_cell.angle_gamma   90.00
#
_symmetry.space_group_name_H-M   'P 1'
#
loop_
_entity.id
_entity.type
_entity.pdbx_description
1 polymer ?
#
loop_
_entity_poly.entity_id
_entity_poly.type
_entity_poly.pdbx_seq_one_letter_code
_entity_poly.pdbx_strand_id
1 'polypeptide(L)'
;MFHSGKHIRLLSTLLVLGWCLGLAAPARANLRFYTIVQQICNSYRVPVDMKQMNLEEPGNSGLAFTLALQSRRNNFEEVIMVGFIASGQAIARTGTEVKTINIIVTIPKADNMLLMTTADVGLVEQLRLGKIKSSDFMRQLQWN
;
A
#
# COMPACT_ATOMS: atom_id res chain seq x y z
N MET A 1 41.09 -40.59 24.42
CA MET A 1 39.85 -40.90 23.66
C MET A 1 38.73 -40.02 24.21
N PHE A 2 38.25 -39.07 23.38
CA PHE A 2 36.98 -38.33 23.47
C PHE A 2 36.57 -37.61 24.79
N HIS A 3 36.96 -36.33 24.91
CA HIS A 3 36.26 -35.35 25.76
C HIS A 3 36.17 -33.95 25.11
N SER A 4 35.88 -33.90 23.80
CA SER A 4 35.75 -32.64 23.02
C SER A 4 34.50 -32.65 22.13
N GLY A 5 33.36 -33.08 22.67
CA GLY A 5 32.12 -33.28 21.89
C GLY A 5 30.91 -32.43 22.31
N LYS A 6 30.86 -31.96 23.56
CA LYS A 6 29.69 -31.25 24.10
C LYS A 6 29.71 -29.75 23.80
N HIS A 7 30.86 -29.08 23.90
CA HIS A 7 30.98 -27.63 23.66
C HIS A 7 30.79 -27.25 22.18
N ILE A 8 31.26 -28.07 21.25
CA ILE A 8 31.03 -27.90 19.79
C ILE A 8 29.55 -28.03 19.43
N ARG A 9 28.80 -28.92 20.10
CA ARG A 9 27.36 -29.12 19.85
C ARG A 9 26.48 -27.97 20.37
N LEU A 10 26.91 -27.30 21.45
CA LEU A 10 26.24 -26.13 22.02
C LEU A 10 26.50 -24.86 21.20
N LEU A 11 27.71 -24.69 20.67
CA LEU A 11 28.06 -23.60 19.76
C LEU A 11 27.33 -23.72 18.41
N SER A 12 27.18 -24.94 17.88
CA SER A 12 26.44 -25.16 16.63
C SER A 12 24.94 -24.92 16.77
N THR A 13 24.34 -25.20 17.94
CA THR A 13 22.90 -24.96 18.17
C THR A 13 22.58 -23.48 18.38
N LEU A 14 23.46 -22.71 19.02
CA LEU A 14 23.31 -21.25 19.16
C LEU A 14 23.45 -20.51 17.82
N LEU A 15 24.29 -21.02 16.90
CA LEU A 15 24.51 -20.42 15.58
C LEU A 15 23.32 -20.65 14.62
N VAL A 16 22.62 -21.78 14.76
CA VAL A 16 21.38 -22.06 13.99
C VAL A 16 20.19 -21.26 14.52
N LEU A 17 20.10 -21.02 15.84
CA LEU A 17 19.01 -20.23 16.43
C LEU A 17 19.10 -18.73 16.06
N GLY A 18 20.32 -18.20 15.91
CA GLY A 18 20.56 -16.80 15.52
C GLY A 18 20.16 -16.48 14.08
N TRP A 19 20.18 -17.46 13.18
CA TRP A 19 19.81 -17.29 11.77
C TRP A 19 18.29 -17.27 11.50
N CYS A 20 17.46 -17.75 12.43
CA CYS A 20 16.01 -17.72 12.25
C CYS A 20 15.36 -16.35 12.58
N LEU A 21 16.06 -15.45 13.27
CA LEU A 21 15.50 -14.17 13.72
C LEU A 21 15.60 -13.03 12.69
N GLY A 22 16.32 -13.22 11.58
CA GLY A 22 16.66 -12.13 10.64
C GLY A 22 15.75 -11.95 9.42
N LEU A 23 14.83 -12.89 9.11
CA LEU A 23 14.20 -12.97 7.78
C LEU A 23 12.72 -12.54 7.71
N ALA A 24 12.11 -12.03 8.78
CA ALA A 24 10.67 -11.67 8.79
C ALA A 24 10.34 -10.23 8.32
N ALA A 25 11.26 -9.53 7.65
CA ALA A 25 11.10 -8.11 7.32
C ALA A 25 10.01 -7.77 6.28
N PRO A 26 9.83 -8.49 5.15
CA PRO A 26 8.95 -8.00 4.07
C PRO A 26 7.46 -8.07 4.45
N ALA A 27 7.06 -9.09 5.22
CA ALA A 27 5.66 -9.26 5.62
C ALA A 27 5.16 -8.16 6.59
N ARG A 28 6.06 -7.56 7.40
CA ARG A 28 5.69 -6.56 8.40
C ARG A 28 5.57 -5.15 7.83
N ALA A 29 6.35 -4.82 6.79
CA ALA A 29 6.31 -3.51 6.14
C ALA A 29 4.97 -3.28 5.42
N ASN A 30 4.49 -4.28 4.68
CA ASN A 30 3.21 -4.23 3.96
C ASN A 30 2.03 -4.08 4.94
N LEU A 31 2.07 -4.78 6.08
CA LEU A 31 1.01 -4.71 7.08
C LEU A 31 0.84 -3.29 7.65
N ARG A 32 1.94 -2.63 8.05
CA ARG A 32 1.87 -1.26 8.59
C ARG A 32 1.33 -0.27 7.54
N PHE A 33 1.76 -0.42 6.29
CA PHE A 33 1.26 0.38 5.17
C PHE A 33 -0.26 0.21 5.00
N TYR A 34 -0.74 -1.04 4.88
CA TYR A 34 -2.17 -1.33 4.72
C TYR A 34 -3.02 -0.85 5.91
N THR A 35 -2.52 -1.00 7.14
CA THR A 35 -3.22 -0.50 8.33
C THR A 35 -3.44 1.00 8.27
N ILE A 36 -2.44 1.77 7.82
CA ILE A 36 -2.55 3.22 7.70
C ILE A 36 -3.54 3.60 6.59
N VAL A 37 -3.46 2.95 5.42
CA VAL A 37 -4.43 3.17 4.33
C VAL A 37 -5.85 2.91 4.84
N GLN A 38 -6.07 1.76 5.48
CA GLN A 38 -7.37 1.37 6.03
C GLN A 38 -7.89 2.37 7.06
N GLN A 39 -7.04 2.80 8.00
CA GLN A 39 -7.43 3.78 9.03
C GLN A 39 -7.88 5.10 8.43
N ILE A 40 -7.16 5.59 7.40
CA ILE A 40 -7.50 6.86 6.76
C ILE A 40 -8.79 6.72 5.95
N CYS A 41 -8.92 5.71 5.09
CA CYS A 41 -10.16 5.46 4.34
C CYS A 41 -11.38 5.39 5.29
N ASN A 42 -11.25 4.66 6.40
CA ASN A 42 -12.31 4.55 7.40
C ASN A 42 -12.65 5.88 8.07
N SER A 43 -11.66 6.76 8.31
CA SER A 43 -11.93 8.11 8.85
C SER A 43 -12.74 8.99 7.89
N TYR A 44 -12.64 8.74 6.57
CA TYR A 44 -13.46 9.36 5.54
C TYR A 44 -14.75 8.58 5.25
N ARG A 45 -15.09 7.57 6.07
CA ARG A 45 -16.27 6.70 5.90
C ARG A 45 -16.28 5.95 4.56
N VAL A 46 -15.10 5.66 4.02
CA VAL A 46 -14.90 4.79 2.87
C VAL A 46 -14.41 3.44 3.40
N PRO A 47 -15.30 2.44 3.58
CA PRO A 47 -14.91 1.17 4.16
C PRO A 47 -14.01 0.40 3.21
N VAL A 48 -12.91 -0.14 3.74
CA VAL A 48 -11.96 -0.95 2.98
C VAL A 48 -11.34 -2.02 3.86
N ASP A 49 -11.11 -3.20 3.29
CA ASP A 49 -10.38 -4.30 3.90
C ASP A 49 -8.98 -4.45 3.29
N MET A 50 -8.02 -5.00 4.04
CA MET A 50 -6.65 -5.23 3.55
C MET A 50 -6.60 -6.14 2.32
N LYS A 51 -7.57 -7.05 2.13
CA LYS A 51 -7.67 -7.89 0.93
C LYS A 51 -7.93 -7.11 -0.37
N GLN A 52 -8.34 -5.86 -0.25
CA GLN A 52 -8.56 -4.94 -1.38
C GLN A 52 -7.31 -4.11 -1.70
N MET A 53 -6.18 -4.43 -1.07
CA MET A 53 -4.91 -3.74 -1.18
C MET A 53 -3.85 -4.68 -1.72
N ASN A 54 -3.03 -4.19 -2.64
CA ASN A 54 -1.93 -4.97 -3.19
C ASN A 54 -0.70 -4.08 -3.43
N LEU A 55 0.45 -4.50 -2.92
CA LEU A 55 1.76 -3.93 -3.22
C LEU A 55 2.49 -4.96 -4.07
N GLU A 56 2.74 -4.62 -5.32
CA GLU A 56 3.33 -5.51 -6.30
C GLU A 56 4.42 -4.79 -7.09
N GLU A 57 5.44 -5.51 -7.54
CA GLU A 57 6.43 -4.98 -8.48
C GLU A 57 6.07 -5.52 -9.87
N PRO A 58 5.31 -4.77 -10.70
CA PRO A 58 4.98 -5.18 -12.04
C PRO A 58 6.23 -5.14 -12.92
N GLY A 59 6.98 -6.25 -12.95
CA GLY A 59 8.24 -6.38 -13.66
C GLY A 59 9.30 -5.38 -13.14
N ASN A 60 10.03 -4.75 -14.05
CA ASN A 60 11.11 -3.82 -13.72
C ASN A 60 10.65 -2.36 -13.53
N SER A 61 9.33 -2.11 -13.49
CA SER A 61 8.78 -0.76 -13.41
C SER A 61 8.85 -0.16 -12.00
N GLY A 62 9.12 -0.97 -10.97
CA GLY A 62 9.17 -0.60 -9.55
C GLY A 62 7.82 -0.78 -8.86
N LEU A 63 7.80 -0.65 -7.53
CA LEU A 63 6.66 -1.02 -6.69
C LEU A 63 5.41 -0.18 -7.00
N ALA A 64 4.31 -0.85 -7.30
CA ALA A 64 2.98 -0.29 -7.53
C ALA A 64 2.05 -0.64 -6.36
N PHE A 65 1.24 0.32 -5.94
CA PHE A 65 0.20 0.11 -4.96
C PHE A 65 -1.17 0.15 -5.62
N THR A 66 -1.97 -0.90 -5.44
CA THR A 66 -3.35 -0.98 -5.94
C THR A 66 -4.33 -1.02 -4.77
N LEU A 67 -5.36 -0.16 -4.82
CA LEU A 67 -6.41 -0.05 -3.83
C LEU A 67 -7.78 -0.12 -4.51
N ALA A 68 -8.56 -1.15 -4.18
CA ALA A 68 -9.92 -1.30 -4.67
C ALA A 68 -10.95 -0.78 -3.65
N LEU A 69 -11.79 0.15 -4.08
CA LEU A 69 -12.81 0.83 -3.27
C LEU A 69 -14.20 0.67 -3.89
N GLN A 70 -15.22 0.90 -3.09
CA GLN A 70 -16.60 0.98 -3.55
C GLN A 70 -17.15 2.38 -3.31
N SER A 71 -17.93 2.88 -4.27
CA SER A 71 -18.59 4.18 -4.15
C SER A 71 -20.07 4.11 -4.54
N ARG A 72 -20.79 5.19 -4.25
CA ARG A 72 -22.12 5.47 -4.77
C ARG A 72 -21.98 6.25 -6.07
N ARG A 73 -23.06 6.29 -6.86
CA ARG A 73 -23.09 7.00 -8.15
C ARG A 73 -22.66 8.47 -8.08
N ASN A 74 -22.90 9.14 -6.95
CA ASN A 74 -22.71 10.58 -6.80
C ASN A 74 -21.46 10.97 -6.02
N ASN A 75 -20.63 10.03 -5.56
CA ASN A 75 -19.44 10.33 -4.77
C ASN A 75 -18.19 9.55 -5.21
N PHE A 76 -18.19 9.02 -6.43
CA PHE A 76 -17.05 8.25 -6.94
C PHE A 76 -15.76 9.10 -6.99
N GLU A 77 -15.84 10.38 -7.37
CA GLU A 77 -14.68 11.28 -7.38
C GLU A 77 -14.11 11.51 -5.97
N GLU A 78 -14.98 11.66 -4.97
CA GLU A 78 -14.57 11.78 -3.58
C GLU A 78 -13.87 10.49 -3.11
N VAL A 79 -14.42 9.33 -3.45
CA VAL A 79 -13.81 8.04 -3.11
C VAL A 79 -12.45 7.84 -3.78
N ILE A 80 -12.30 8.25 -5.06
CA ILE A 80 -11.01 8.25 -5.76
C ILE A 80 -10.01 9.13 -5.00
N MET A 81 -10.40 10.36 -4.67
CA MET A 81 -9.57 11.31 -3.93
C MET A 81 -9.13 10.76 -2.56
N VAL A 82 -10.06 10.15 -1.81
CA VAL A 82 -9.77 9.50 -0.52
C VAL A 82 -8.73 8.38 -0.70
N GLY A 83 -8.85 7.58 -1.77
CA GLY A 83 -7.87 6.53 -2.08
C GLY A 83 -6.45 7.08 -2.26
N PHE A 84 -6.30 8.15 -3.04
CA PHE A 84 -4.99 8.79 -3.24
C PHE A 84 -4.45 9.46 -1.98
N ILE A 85 -5.29 10.17 -1.22
CA ILE A 85 -4.90 10.80 0.05
C ILE A 85 -4.43 9.74 1.05
N ALA A 86 -5.19 8.66 1.21
CA ALA A 86 -4.84 7.57 2.11
C ALA A 86 -3.50 6.92 1.72
N SER A 87 -3.31 6.66 0.42
CA SER A 87 -2.07 6.11 -0.13
C SER A 87 -0.87 7.02 0.12
N GLY A 88 -0.98 8.31 -0.23
CA GLY A 88 0.11 9.28 -0.03
C GLY A 88 0.49 9.46 1.44
N GLN A 89 -0.49 9.46 2.35
CA GLN A 89 -0.25 9.50 3.79
C GLN A 89 0.43 8.23 4.31
N ALA A 90 0.05 7.05 3.81
CA ALA A 90 0.71 5.80 4.16
C ALA A 90 2.18 5.82 3.71
N ILE A 91 2.45 6.17 2.45
CA ILE A 91 3.81 6.32 1.90
C ILE A 91 4.65 7.26 2.77
N ALA A 92 4.13 8.45 3.08
CA ALA A 92 4.85 9.44 3.88
C ALA A 92 5.16 8.97 5.31
N ARG A 93 4.33 8.11 5.91
CA ARG A 93 4.50 7.62 7.29
C ARG A 93 5.32 6.34 7.39
N THR A 94 5.40 5.56 6.32
CA THR A 94 6.15 4.29 6.30
C THR A 94 7.47 4.39 5.57
N GLY A 95 7.64 5.33 4.65
CA GLY A 95 8.79 5.39 3.74
C GLY A 95 8.76 4.30 2.67
N THR A 96 7.59 3.72 2.38
CA THR A 96 7.47 2.68 1.34
C THR A 96 7.71 3.31 -0.04
N GLU A 97 8.67 2.78 -0.80
CA GLU A 97 9.09 3.31 -2.10
C GLU A 97 8.13 2.90 -3.24
N VAL A 98 6.87 3.31 -3.14
CA VAL A 98 5.87 3.14 -4.19
C VAL A 98 6.13 4.16 -5.30
N LYS A 99 6.12 3.72 -6.56
CA LYS A 99 6.23 4.59 -7.73
C LYS A 99 4.87 5.01 -8.28
N THR A 100 3.94 4.06 -8.38
CA THR A 100 2.61 4.28 -8.96
C THR A 100 1.52 3.83 -8.01
N ILE A 101 0.42 4.57 -7.99
CA ILE A 101 -0.77 4.26 -7.19
C ILE A 101 -1.94 4.09 -8.15
N ASN A 102 -2.62 2.95 -8.04
CA ASN A 102 -3.79 2.59 -8.80
C ASN A 102 -5.01 2.56 -7.86
N ILE A 103 -6.00 3.40 -8.13
CA ILE A 103 -7.28 3.39 -7.42
C ILE A 103 -8.34 2.82 -8.35
N ILE A 104 -8.91 1.69 -7.95
CA ILE A 104 -10.02 1.03 -8.65
C ILE A 104 -11.29 1.31 -7.86
N VAL A 105 -12.29 1.93 -8.48
CA VAL A 105 -13.58 2.20 -7.84
C VAL A 105 -14.68 1.45 -8.55
N THR A 106 -15.38 0.58 -7.81
CA THR A 106 -16.61 -0.06 -8.27
C THR A 106 -17.83 0.76 -7.85
N ILE A 107 -18.77 0.96 -8.77
CA ILE A 107 -20.07 1.60 -8.51
C ILE A 107 -21.18 0.55 -8.72
N PRO A 108 -21.55 -0.24 -7.70
CA PRO A 108 -22.47 -1.36 -7.86
C PRO A 108 -23.84 -0.95 -8.44
N LYS A 109 -24.34 0.22 -8.03
CA LYS A 109 -25.64 0.75 -8.48
C LYS A 109 -25.61 1.30 -9.92
N ALA A 110 -24.46 1.36 -10.57
CA ALA A 110 -24.30 1.77 -11.96
C ALA A 110 -23.83 0.61 -12.81
N ASP A 111 -24.58 -0.49 -12.79
CA ASP A 111 -24.24 -1.71 -13.55
C ASP A 111 -22.83 -2.23 -13.25
N ASN A 112 -22.42 -2.15 -11.98
CA ASN A 112 -21.07 -2.49 -11.54
C ASN A 112 -19.95 -1.76 -12.30
N MET A 113 -20.19 -0.53 -12.77
CA MET A 113 -19.18 0.29 -13.45
C MET A 113 -17.89 0.34 -12.64
N LEU A 114 -16.78 0.04 -13.32
CA LEU A 114 -15.42 0.09 -12.79
C LEU A 114 -14.73 1.32 -13.35
N LEU A 115 -14.16 2.12 -12.45
CA LEU A 115 -13.29 3.24 -12.79
C LEU A 115 -11.90 2.92 -12.30
N MET A 116 -10.92 2.90 -13.21
CA MET A 116 -9.53 2.68 -12.86
C MET A 116 -8.76 3.96 -13.09
N THR A 117 -8.08 4.43 -12.04
CA THR A 117 -7.27 5.64 -12.11
C THR A 117 -5.86 5.38 -11.61
N THR A 118 -4.89 5.97 -12.28
CA THR A 118 -3.47 5.83 -11.94
C THR A 118 -2.82 7.20 -11.78
N ALA A 119 -1.91 7.31 -10.81
CA ALA A 119 -1.04 8.46 -10.64
C ALA A 119 0.36 8.04 -10.17
N ASP A 120 1.37 8.79 -10.61
CA ASP A 120 2.71 8.70 -10.05
C ASP A 120 2.75 9.27 -8.62
N VAL A 121 3.59 8.68 -7.78
CA VAL A 121 3.76 9.10 -6.37
C VAL A 121 4.14 10.59 -6.27
N GLY A 122 4.88 11.12 -7.23
CA GLY A 122 5.25 12.54 -7.28
C GLY A 122 4.03 13.46 -7.38
N LEU A 123 3.02 13.08 -8.16
CA LEU A 123 1.77 13.85 -8.30
C LEU A 123 0.94 13.77 -7.00
N VAL A 124 0.86 12.58 -6.39
CA VAL A 124 0.17 12.38 -5.12
C VAL A 124 0.85 13.15 -3.98
N GLU A 125 2.18 13.25 -4.00
CA GLU A 125 2.94 14.04 -3.03
C GLU A 125 2.67 15.54 -3.19
N GLN A 126 2.55 16.05 -4.43
CA GLN A 126 2.14 17.44 -4.66
C GLN A 126 0.75 17.73 -4.09
N LEU A 127 -0.20 16.80 -4.25
CA LEU A 127 -1.53 16.91 -3.63
C LEU A 127 -1.43 16.94 -2.10
N ARG A 128 -0.66 16.01 -1.52
CA ARG A 128 -0.48 15.88 -0.05
C ARG A 128 0.15 17.14 0.56
N LEU A 129 1.09 17.76 -0.14
CA LEU A 129 1.75 19.01 0.28
C LEU A 129 0.92 20.26 0.00
N GLY A 130 -0.27 20.13 -0.61
CA GLY A 130 -1.12 21.27 -0.98
C GLY A 130 -0.56 22.12 -2.11
N LYS A 131 0.39 21.59 -2.91
CA LYS A 131 1.00 22.28 -4.06
C LYS A 131 0.09 22.30 -5.29
N ILE A 132 -0.84 21.35 -5.38
CA ILE A 132 -1.88 21.29 -6.40
C ILE A 132 -3.24 21.16 -5.73
N LYS A 133 -4.27 21.73 -6.36
CA LYS A 133 -5.66 21.61 -5.90
C LYS A 133 -6.24 20.25 -6.30
N SER A 134 -7.22 19.77 -5.53
CA SER A 134 -7.92 18.51 -5.81
C SER A 134 -8.50 18.44 -7.23
N SER A 135 -9.04 19.54 -7.76
CA SER A 135 -9.57 19.60 -9.13
C SER A 135 -8.48 19.41 -10.19
N ASP A 136 -7.31 20.02 -9.98
CA ASP A 136 -6.19 19.95 -10.92
C ASP A 136 -5.52 18.58 -10.85
N PHE A 137 -5.49 17.98 -9.66
CA PHE A 137 -5.07 16.59 -9.46
C PHE A 137 -5.96 15.61 -10.22
N MET A 138 -7.29 15.70 -10.05
CA MET A 138 -8.25 14.79 -10.74
C MET A 138 -8.12 14.84 -12.26
N ARG A 139 -7.83 16.02 -12.83
CA ARG A 139 -7.62 16.21 -14.28
C ARG A 139 -6.34 15.57 -14.80
N GLN A 140 -5.34 15.37 -13.94
CA GLN A 140 -4.04 14.81 -14.30
C GLN A 140 -3.96 13.29 -14.08
N LEU A 141 -5.01 12.68 -13.52
CA LEU A 141 -5.11 11.23 -13.40
C LEU A 141 -5.16 10.57 -14.78
N GLN A 142 -4.51 9.42 -14.89
CA GLN A 142 -4.68 8.53 -16.03
C GLN A 142 -5.94 7.69 -15.80
N TRP A 143 -6.88 7.69 -16.75
CA TRP A 143 -8.14 6.96 -16.68
C TRP A 143 -8.08 5.75 -17.62
N ASN A 144 -8.33 4.55 -17.08
CA ASN A 144 -8.27 3.28 -17.81
C ASN A 144 -9.59 2.51 -17.74
#